data_AF-A0A1A3TCZ4-F1
#
_entry.id   AF-A0A1A3TCZ4-F1
#
_cell.length_a   1.000
_cell.length_b   1.000
_cell.length_c   1.000
_cell.angle_alpha   90.00
_cell.angle_beta   90.00
_cell.angle_gamma   90.00
#
_symmetry.space_group_name_H-M   'P 1'
#
loop_
_entity.id
_entity.type
_entity.pdbx_description
1 polymer ?
#
loop_
_entity_poly.entity_id
_entity_poly.type
_entity_poly.pdbx_seq_one_letter_code
_entity_poly.pdbx_strand_id
1 'polypeptide(L)'
;MSFLLDPPLLVASGALIERHVPSDRRDVAEAAVLGIFFGGSFGLYNNVPGLGLLWRPFRARNGRDFMWNSGVFGVNTAKGGWPLHAAAAAIFATYPFFIKIGRRFGLLV
;
A
#
# COMPACT_ATOMS: atom_id res chain seq x y z
N MET A 1 -8.47 -7.95 -0.23
CA MET A 1 -7.00 -7.97 -0.20
C MET A 1 -6.54 -6.54 0.03
N SER A 2 -5.68 -6.26 1.01
CA SER A 2 -5.34 -4.87 1.34
C SER A 2 -4.58 -4.21 0.18
N PHE A 3 -3.90 -5.03 -0.63
CA PHE A 3 -3.32 -4.64 -1.91
C PHE A 3 -4.31 -3.97 -2.89
N LEU A 4 -5.62 -4.20 -2.77
CA LEU A 4 -6.63 -3.48 -3.59
C LEU A 4 -7.00 -2.11 -3.01
N LEU A 5 -6.74 -1.88 -1.73
CA LEU A 5 -6.96 -0.60 -1.08
C LEU A 5 -5.80 0.35 -1.30
N ASP A 6 -4.58 -0.15 -1.49
CA ASP A 6 -3.40 0.70 -1.67
C ASP A 6 -3.49 1.61 -2.91
N PRO A 7 -3.89 1.12 -4.11
CA PRO A 7 -4.02 1.97 -5.30
C PRO A 7 -4.98 3.16 -5.13
N PRO A 8 -6.25 3.00 -4.71
CA PRO A 8 -7.15 4.13 -4.53
C PRO A 8 -6.68 5.08 -3.42
N LEU A 9 -6.07 4.58 -2.35
CA LEU A 9 -5.53 5.43 -1.29
C LEU A 9 -4.32 6.25 -1.78
N LEU A 10 -3.41 5.66 -2.56
CA LEU A 10 -2.28 6.38 -3.16
C LEU A 10 -2.75 7.46 -4.15
N VAL A 11 -3.79 7.17 -4.94
CA VAL A 11 -4.42 8.17 -5.82
C VAL A 11 -5.02 9.32 -4.99
N ALA A 12 -5.78 9.00 -3.94
CA ALA A 12 -6.36 10.02 -3.07
C ALA A 12 -5.27 10.86 -2.36
N SER A 13 -4.21 10.22 -1.85
CA SER A 13 -3.07 10.92 -1.25
C SER A 13 -2.36 11.83 -2.25
N GLY A 14 -2.12 11.37 -3.48
CA GLY A 14 -1.53 12.20 -4.53
C GLY A 14 -2.37 13.44 -4.84
N ALA A 15 -3.70 13.27 -4.94
CA ALA A 15 -4.61 14.40 -5.19
C ALA A 15 -4.60 15.41 -4.03
N LEU A 16 -4.58 14.94 -2.78
CA LEU A 16 -4.50 15.79 -1.59
C LEU A 16 -3.16 16.52 -1.48
N ILE A 17 -2.04 15.86 -1.82
CA ILE A 17 -0.72 16.49 -1.87
C ILE A 17 -0.75 17.66 -2.85
N GLU A 18 -1.27 17.44 -4.05
CA GLU A 18 -1.27 18.46 -5.09
C GLU A 18 -2.14 19.68 -4.71
N ARG A 19 -3.28 19.43 -4.04
CA ARG A 19 -4.22 20.49 -3.65
C ARG A 19 -3.80 21.29 -2.41
N HIS A 20 -3.17 20.64 -1.44
CA HIS A 20 -2.99 21.22 -0.10
C HIS A 20 -1.55 21.43 0.32
N VAL A 21 -0.58 20.79 -0.35
CA VAL A 21 0.83 20.95 -0.01
C VAL A 21 1.46 22.04 -0.89
N PRO A 22 2.19 23.00 -0.29
CA PRO A 22 2.98 23.99 -1.01
C PRO A 22 3.92 23.33 -2.02
N SER A 23 4.08 23.93 -3.20
CA SER A 23 4.81 23.33 -4.33
C SER A 23 6.25 22.93 -4.00
N ASP A 24 6.92 23.68 -3.13
CA ASP A 24 8.29 23.42 -2.63
C ASP A 24 8.39 22.16 -1.75
N ARG A 25 7.26 21.66 -1.23
CA ARG A 25 7.21 20.50 -0.31
C ARG A 25 6.53 19.27 -0.89
N ARG A 26 5.94 19.35 -2.09
CA ARG A 26 5.15 18.24 -2.67
C ARG A 26 5.95 16.97 -2.85
N ASP A 27 7.21 17.08 -3.27
CA ASP A 27 8.06 15.91 -3.50
C ASP A 27 8.46 15.22 -2.18
N VAL A 28 8.69 16.00 -1.12
CA VAL A 28 8.93 15.45 0.22
C VAL A 28 7.66 14.77 0.76
N ALA A 29 6.50 15.37 0.54
CA ALA A 29 5.22 14.76 0.93
C ALA A 29 4.93 13.47 0.15
N GLU A 30 5.20 13.43 -1.16
CA GLU A 30 5.13 12.22 -1.97
C GLU A 30 6.06 11.14 -1.43
N ALA A 31 7.33 11.47 -1.18
CA ALA A 31 8.30 10.53 -0.63
C ALA A 31 7.89 10.00 0.75
N ALA A 32 7.33 10.85 1.61
CA ALA A 32 6.83 10.45 2.93
C ALA A 32 5.64 9.48 2.81
N VAL A 33 4.67 9.77 1.93
CA VAL A 33 3.53 8.87 1.68
C VAL A 33 4.03 7.54 1.13
N LEU A 34 4.88 7.56 0.09
CA LEU A 34 5.48 6.33 -0.44
C LEU A 34 6.23 5.55 0.64
N GLY A 35 6.99 6.23 1.51
CA GLY A 35 7.68 5.61 2.63
C GLY A 35 6.73 4.91 3.61
N ILE A 36 5.58 5.52 3.92
CA ILE A 36 4.55 4.90 4.76
C ILE A 36 3.95 3.67 4.06
N PHE A 37 3.61 3.79 2.77
CA PHE A 37 3.04 2.67 2.02
C PHE A 37 4.02 1.52 1.85
N PHE A 38 5.27 1.79 1.47
CA PHE A 38 6.31 0.76 1.37
C PHE A 38 6.63 0.17 2.74
N GLY A 39 6.87 0.99 3.76
CA GLY A 39 7.22 0.53 5.09
C GLY A 39 6.11 -0.28 5.74
N GLY A 40 4.88 0.23 5.69
CA GLY A 40 3.70 -0.44 6.22
C GLY A 40 3.42 -1.75 5.49
N SER A 41 3.40 -1.71 4.16
CA SER A 41 3.08 -2.90 3.36
C SER A 41 4.20 -3.95 3.40
N PHE A 42 5.46 -3.54 3.33
CA PHE A 42 6.59 -4.46 3.47
C PHE A 42 6.65 -5.05 4.89
N GLY A 43 6.40 -4.24 5.92
CA GLY A 43 6.33 -4.70 7.31
C GLY A 43 5.21 -5.70 7.53
N LEU A 44 4.02 -5.44 6.99
CA LEU A 44 2.90 -6.39 7.00
C LEU A 44 3.25 -7.67 6.26
N TYR A 45 3.83 -7.59 5.07
CA TYR A 45 4.22 -8.74 4.26
C TYR A 45 5.24 -9.65 4.95
N ASN A 46 6.17 -9.06 5.70
CA ASN A 46 7.20 -9.75 6.46
C ASN A 46 6.77 -10.11 7.89
N ASN A 47 5.53 -9.82 8.28
CA ASN A 47 4.98 -10.10 9.60
C ASN A 47 5.80 -9.48 10.75
N VAL A 48 6.27 -8.24 10.56
CA VAL A 48 7.04 -7.51 11.58
C VAL A 48 6.20 -7.39 12.87
N PRO A 49 6.77 -7.71 14.06
CA PRO A 49 6.07 -7.58 15.33
C PRO A 49 5.55 -6.15 15.56
N GLY A 50 4.36 -6.01 16.14
CA GLY A 50 3.73 -4.71 16.43
C GLY A 50 2.72 -4.23 15.39
N LEU A 51 2.77 -4.73 14.15
CA LEU A 51 1.77 -4.39 13.12
C LEU A 51 0.44 -5.15 13.26
N GLY A 52 0.28 -5.91 14.36
CA GLY A 52 -0.92 -6.68 14.71
C GLY A 52 -2.21 -5.87 14.65
N LEU A 53 -2.16 -4.60 15.07
CA LEU A 53 -3.31 -3.70 15.10
C LEU A 53 -3.91 -3.45 13.71
N LEU A 54 -3.09 -3.47 12.66
CA LEU A 54 -3.54 -3.18 11.29
C LEU A 54 -4.36 -4.31 10.68
N TRP A 55 -4.14 -5.56 11.11
CA TRP A 55 -4.75 -6.74 10.47
C TRP A 55 -5.65 -7.56 11.38
N ARG A 56 -5.49 -7.51 12.71
CA ARG A 56 -6.34 -8.24 13.66
C ARG A 56 -7.85 -8.00 13.48
N PRO A 57 -8.34 -6.78 13.19
CA PRO A 57 -9.76 -6.54 12.95
C PRO A 57 -10.33 -7.30 11.76
N PHE A 58 -9.49 -7.68 10.79
CA PHE A 58 -9.90 -8.28 9.53
C PHE A 58 -9.86 -9.82 9.54
N ARG A 59 -9.85 -10.46 10.72
CA ARG A 59 -9.79 -11.92 10.89
C ARG A 59 -8.61 -12.60 10.17
N ALA A 60 -7.59 -11.84 9.78
CA ALA A 60 -6.40 -12.36 9.12
C ALA A 60 -5.51 -13.08 10.14
N ARG A 61 -4.76 -14.10 9.68
CA ARG A 61 -3.86 -14.89 10.54
C ARG A 61 -2.55 -14.16 10.85
N ASN A 62 -2.09 -13.32 9.94
CA ASN A 62 -0.88 -12.49 10.06
C ASN A 62 -0.93 -11.34 9.04
N GLY A 63 0.11 -10.49 9.01
CA GLY A 63 0.18 -9.34 8.11
C GLY A 63 0.18 -9.75 6.62
N ARG A 64 0.90 -10.80 6.25
CA ARG A 64 0.91 -11.31 4.86
C ARG A 64 -0.45 -11.82 4.41
N ASP A 65 -1.13 -12.54 5.28
CA ASP A 65 -2.49 -13.04 5.05
C ASP A 65 -3.48 -11.88 4.90
N PHE A 66 -3.35 -10.83 5.70
CA PHE A 66 -4.15 -9.62 5.53
C PHE A 66 -3.93 -8.95 4.18
N MET A 67 -2.70 -8.91 3.70
CA MET A 67 -2.38 -8.31 2.40
C MET A 67 -3.04 -9.04 1.24
N TRP A 68 -2.92 -10.36 1.21
CA TRP A 68 -3.48 -11.19 0.13
C TRP A 68 -4.97 -11.44 0.27
N ASN A 69 -5.47 -11.55 1.50
CA ASN A 69 -6.82 -12.04 1.74
C ASN A 69 -7.75 -11.03 2.37
N SER A 70 -7.25 -10.12 3.20
CA SER A 70 -8.09 -9.25 4.06
C SER A 70 -9.20 -10.00 4.81
N GLY A 71 -9.01 -11.29 5.07
CA GLY A 71 -10.01 -12.19 5.65
C GLY A 71 -11.15 -12.63 4.72
N VAL A 72 -11.17 -12.22 3.44
CA VAL A 72 -12.24 -12.53 2.47
C VAL A 72 -11.77 -13.45 1.34
N PHE A 73 -10.53 -13.30 0.87
CA PHE A 73 -9.98 -14.18 -0.17
C PHE A 73 -9.28 -15.41 0.43
N GLY A 74 -9.16 -16.49 -0.35
CA GLY A 74 -8.68 -17.80 0.10
C GLY A 74 -7.26 -18.15 -0.33
N VAL A 75 -6.39 -17.16 -0.62
CA VAL A 75 -5.04 -17.42 -1.13
C VAL A 75 -4.21 -18.09 -0.03
N ASN A 76 -3.68 -19.28 -0.32
CA ASN A 76 -2.81 -20.00 0.62
C ASN A 76 -1.40 -19.38 0.63
N THR A 77 -1.24 -18.33 1.42
CA THR A 77 0.02 -17.60 1.58
C THR A 77 1.16 -18.42 2.19
N ALA A 78 0.86 -19.56 2.83
CA ALA A 78 1.85 -20.47 3.40
C ALA A 78 2.49 -21.41 2.35
N LYS A 79 1.79 -21.68 1.24
CA LYS A 79 2.29 -22.48 0.11
C LYS A 79 2.76 -21.63 -1.08
N GLY A 80 2.66 -20.30 -0.98
CA GLY A 80 2.80 -19.38 -2.11
C GLY A 80 4.18 -19.30 -2.76
N GLY A 81 5.24 -19.79 -2.13
CA GLY A 81 6.59 -19.85 -2.70
C GLY A 81 7.08 -18.55 -3.35
N TRP A 82 8.11 -18.65 -4.19
CA TRP A 82 8.67 -17.53 -4.97
C TRP A 82 7.63 -16.72 -5.80
N PRO A 83 6.65 -17.33 -6.49
CA PRO A 83 5.70 -16.59 -7.31
C PRO A 83 4.87 -15.57 -6.52
N LEU A 84 4.49 -15.89 -5.29
CA LEU A 84 3.76 -14.96 -4.42
C LEU A 84 4.61 -13.74 -4.04
N HIS A 85 5.90 -13.96 -3.79
CA HIS A 85 6.85 -12.86 -3.52
C HIS A 85 7.07 -11.98 -4.75
N ALA A 86 7.21 -12.58 -5.93
CA ALA A 86 7.34 -11.85 -7.18
C ALA A 86 6.10 -11.00 -7.48
N ALA A 87 4.89 -11.55 -7.25
CA ALA A 87 3.65 -10.81 -7.43
C ALA A 87 3.53 -9.64 -6.43
N ALA A 88 3.88 -9.84 -5.16
CA ALA A 88 3.91 -8.76 -4.18
C ALA A 88 4.90 -7.65 -4.57
N ALA A 89 6.10 -8.03 -5.01
CA ALA A 89 7.11 -7.08 -5.49
C ALA A 89 6.62 -6.29 -6.71
N ALA A 90 5.93 -6.96 -7.65
CA ALA A 90 5.32 -6.30 -8.80
C ALA A 90 4.26 -5.28 -8.36
N ILE A 91 3.41 -5.61 -7.38
CA ILE A 91 2.42 -4.67 -6.86
C ILE A 91 3.11 -3.48 -6.18
N PHE A 92 4.13 -3.70 -5.34
CA PHE A 92 4.91 -2.62 -4.73
C PHE A 92 5.54 -1.69 -5.77
N ALA A 93 6.06 -2.24 -6.87
CA ALA A 93 6.62 -1.44 -7.95
C ALA A 93 5.60 -0.52 -8.63
N THR A 94 4.30 -0.79 -8.50
CA THR A 94 3.23 0.09 -9.03
C THR A 94 2.86 1.25 -8.11
N TYR A 95 3.30 1.29 -6.84
CA TYR A 95 2.89 2.36 -5.91
C TYR A 95 3.27 3.77 -6.38
N PRO A 96 4.50 4.03 -6.88
CA PRO A 96 4.87 5.35 -7.42
C PRO A 96 4.01 5.78 -8.61
N PHE A 97 3.46 4.82 -9.36
CA PHE A 97 2.59 5.13 -10.49
C PHE A 97 1.23 5.67 -10.02
N PHE A 98 0.61 5.04 -9.01
CA PHE A 98 -0.70 5.46 -8.50
C PHE A 98 -0.67 6.83 -7.82
N ILE A 99 0.38 7.15 -7.05
CA ILE A 99 0.49 8.46 -6.41
C ILE A 99 0.65 9.59 -7.44
N LYS A 100 1.40 9.34 -8.54
CA LYS A 100 1.55 10.29 -9.64
C LYS A 100 0.26 10.52 -10.41
N ILE A 101 -0.53 9.46 -10.62
CA ILE A 101 -1.89 9.58 -11.16
C ILE A 101 -2.72 10.51 -10.25
N GLY A 102 -2.69 10.27 -8.94
CA GLY A 102 -3.38 11.11 -7.94
C GLY A 102 -2.98 12.59 -8.05
N ARG A 103 -1.68 12.87 -8.07
CA ARG A 103 -1.16 14.24 -8.24
C ARG A 103 -1.67 14.87 -9.53
N ARG A 104 -1.67 14.14 -10.64
CA ARG A 104 -2.19 14.63 -11.92
C ARG A 104 -3.70 14.93 -11.88
N PHE A 105 -4.49 14.11 -11.20
CA PHE A 105 -5.92 14.37 -10.99
C PHE A 105 -6.16 15.58 -10.09
N GLY A 106 -5.35 15.78 -9.05
CA GLY A 106 -5.43 16.95 -8.17
C GLY A 106 -5.17 18.29 -8.86
N LEU A 107 -4.50 18.29 -10.02
CA LEU A 107 -4.35 19.47 -10.88
C LEU A 107 -5.60 19.79 -11.72
N LEU A 108 -6.40 18.77 -12.05
CA LEU A 108 -7.50 18.87 -13.01
C LEU A 108 -8.86 19.21 -12.35
N VAL A 109 -8.96 19.04 -11.03
CA VAL A 109 -10.19 19.19 -10.24
C VAL A 109 -9.91 20.04 -9.02
#